data_AF-A0A5C9CWS7-F1
#
_entry.id   AF-A0A5C9CWS7-F1
#
_cell.length_a   1.000
_cell.length_b   1.000
_cell.length_c   1.000
_cell.angle_alpha   90.00
_cell.angle_beta   90.00
_cell.angle_gamma   90.00
#
_symmetry.space_group_name_H-M   'P 1'
#
loop_
_entity.id
_entity.type
_entity.pdbx_description
1 polymer ?
#
loop_
_entity_poly.entity_id
_entity_poly.type
_entity_poly.pdbx_seq_one_letter_code
_entity_poly.pdbx_strand_id
1 'polypeptide(L)'
;MLVEGFLSTLVIISIAGFGGAALGDKLMTTPALVRFVQSFATMVSTELPFLPKSFMTLFAAVWVSTFALTTLDTTNRLGRYLIQEMALPLKEKNPSVFKFFENKWVASILIAFIGIFLSRSGGYTVLWPAFSGANQLLASVVMLTVAVWVKKKLNPAYLMSVLIPAILLWFTVTCALIWYEVVIIPVFFRDMTKTMSVITGSLVGLITLFLLILNFIMISAFLKNWKSGEVKA
;
A
#
# COMPACT_ATOMS: atom_id res chain seq x y z
N MET A 1 7.14 -6.46 -6.67
CA MET A 1 7.22 -5.15 -7.36
C MET A 1 7.42 -5.24 -8.87
N LEU A 2 8.40 -5.96 -9.43
CA LEU A 2 8.59 -6.02 -10.90
C LEU A 2 7.39 -6.65 -11.65
N VAL A 3 6.86 -7.76 -11.14
CA VAL A 3 5.66 -8.44 -11.71
C VAL A 3 4.37 -7.62 -11.50
N GLU A 4 4.26 -6.90 -10.38
CA GLU A 4 3.13 -6.00 -10.10
C GLU A 4 3.17 -4.75 -10.99
N GLY A 5 4.37 -4.22 -11.26
CA GLY A 5 4.59 -3.17 -12.23
C GLY A 5 4.22 -3.62 -13.64
N PHE A 6 4.60 -4.84 -14.02
CA PHE A 6 4.19 -5.43 -15.30
C PHE A 6 2.67 -5.58 -15.42
N LEU A 7 2.00 -6.10 -14.38
CA LEU A 7 0.54 -6.17 -14.34
C LEU A 7 -0.10 -4.79 -14.45
N SER A 8 0.40 -3.80 -13.69
CA SER A 8 -0.09 -2.41 -13.74
C SER A 8 0.00 -1.83 -15.16
N THR A 9 1.13 -2.04 -15.84
CA THR A 9 1.32 -1.61 -17.22
C THR A 9 0.30 -2.28 -18.17
N LEU A 10 0.06 -3.59 -18.02
CA LEU A 10 -0.97 -4.29 -18.81
C LEU A 10 -2.38 -3.77 -18.54
N VAL A 11 -2.70 -3.44 -17.28
CA VAL A 11 -4.00 -2.84 -16.91
C VAL A 11 -4.17 -1.50 -17.61
N ILE A 12 -3.15 -0.64 -17.59
CA ILE A 12 -3.20 0.68 -18.22
C ILE A 12 -3.36 0.55 -19.73
N ILE A 13 -2.52 -0.27 -20.39
CA ILE A 13 -2.56 -0.46 -21.85
C ILE A 13 -3.91 -1.04 -22.29
N SER A 14 -4.40 -2.07 -21.61
CA SER A 14 -5.67 -2.70 -21.98
C SER A 14 -6.85 -1.75 -21.85
N ILE A 15 -6.96 -1.01 -20.73
CA ILE A 15 -8.07 -0.08 -20.51
C ILE A 15 -7.98 1.13 -21.46
N ALA A 16 -6.79 1.71 -21.63
CA ALA A 16 -6.61 2.90 -22.47
C ALA A 16 -6.75 2.59 -23.97
N GLY A 17 -6.19 1.47 -24.43
CA GLY A 17 -6.21 1.10 -25.85
C GLY A 17 -7.51 0.42 -26.29
N PHE A 18 -8.08 -0.44 -25.43
CA PHE A 18 -9.19 -1.33 -25.82
C PHE A 18 -10.44 -1.17 -24.97
N GLY A 19 -10.43 -0.31 -23.94
CA GLY A 19 -11.59 -0.10 -23.07
C GLY A 19 -12.81 0.45 -23.81
N GLY A 20 -12.60 1.38 -24.75
CA GLY A 20 -13.68 1.91 -25.59
C GLY A 20 -14.32 0.83 -26.47
N ALA A 21 -13.50 -0.01 -27.12
CA ALA A 21 -13.98 -1.14 -27.91
C ALA A 21 -14.66 -2.23 -27.06
N ALA A 22 -14.20 -2.41 -25.82
CA ALA A 22 -14.72 -3.45 -24.93
C ALA A 22 -16.05 -3.08 -24.26
N LEU A 23 -16.22 -1.80 -23.88
CA LEU A 23 -17.29 -1.35 -22.98
C LEU A 23 -18.08 -0.13 -23.50
N GLY A 24 -17.61 0.54 -24.56
CA GLY A 24 -18.23 1.74 -25.10
C GLY A 24 -18.46 2.81 -24.03
N ASP A 25 -19.67 3.38 -24.02
CA ASP A 25 -20.08 4.41 -23.06
C ASP A 25 -20.06 3.94 -21.60
N LYS A 26 -20.09 2.62 -21.36
CA LYS A 26 -20.05 2.05 -20.01
C LYS A 26 -18.64 1.97 -19.43
N LEU A 27 -17.61 2.37 -20.16
CA LEU A 27 -16.22 2.26 -19.72
C LEU A 27 -16.00 2.90 -18.33
N MET A 28 -16.41 4.15 -18.16
CA MET A 28 -16.17 4.91 -16.93
C MET A 28 -17.14 4.58 -15.80
N THR A 29 -18.31 4.01 -16.10
CA THR A 29 -19.32 3.60 -15.12
C THR A 29 -19.12 2.16 -14.62
N THR A 30 -18.36 1.36 -15.36
CA THR A 30 -18.04 -0.03 -14.99
C THR A 30 -16.99 -0.08 -13.87
N PRO A 31 -17.17 -0.92 -12.83
CA PRO A 31 -16.17 -1.11 -11.76
C PRO A 31 -14.81 -1.54 -12.29
N ALA A 32 -13.73 -1.13 -11.60
CA ALA A 32 -12.35 -1.29 -12.07
C ALA A 32 -11.97 -2.72 -12.47
N LEU A 33 -12.40 -3.73 -11.69
CA LEU A 33 -12.11 -5.14 -11.98
C LEU A 33 -12.72 -5.57 -13.32
N VAL A 34 -14.02 -5.34 -13.51
CA VAL A 34 -14.75 -5.71 -14.73
C VAL A 34 -14.21 -4.91 -15.92
N ARG A 35 -13.84 -3.64 -15.67
CA ARG A 35 -13.22 -2.78 -16.66
C ARG A 35 -11.94 -3.39 -17.22
N PHE A 36 -11.03 -3.81 -16.34
CA PHE A 36 -9.80 -4.48 -16.75
C PHE A 36 -10.08 -5.79 -17.47
N VAL A 37 -10.88 -6.68 -16.89
CA VAL A 37 -11.15 -8.02 -17.44
C VAL A 37 -11.70 -7.94 -18.87
N GLN A 38 -12.68 -7.07 -19.12
CA GLN A 38 -13.29 -6.92 -20.44
C GLN A 38 -12.37 -6.24 -21.46
N SER A 39 -11.58 -5.26 -21.01
CA SER A 39 -10.62 -4.55 -21.87
C SER A 39 -9.46 -5.44 -22.27
N PHE A 40 -8.92 -6.21 -21.31
CA PHE A 40 -7.86 -7.19 -21.55
C PHE A 40 -8.32 -8.33 -22.45
N ALA A 41 -9.52 -8.86 -22.23
CA ALA A 41 -10.06 -9.90 -23.09
C ALA A 41 -10.23 -9.42 -24.53
N THR A 42 -10.73 -8.20 -24.72
CA THR A 42 -10.86 -7.58 -26.05
C THR A 42 -9.50 -7.38 -26.70
N MET A 43 -8.52 -6.80 -25.98
CA MET A 43 -7.15 -6.61 -26.47
C MET A 43 -6.56 -7.92 -27.00
N VAL A 44 -6.60 -8.99 -26.19
CA VAL A 44 -5.98 -10.26 -26.60
C VAL A 44 -6.77 -10.92 -27.74
N SER A 45 -8.09 -10.88 -27.73
CA SER A 45 -8.88 -11.49 -28.81
C SER A 45 -8.76 -10.77 -30.15
N THR A 46 -8.46 -9.46 -30.15
CA THR A 46 -8.27 -8.68 -31.37
C THR A 46 -6.89 -8.94 -31.97
N GLU A 47 -5.85 -9.00 -31.14
CA GLU A 47 -4.46 -9.20 -31.61
C GLU A 47 -4.11 -10.69 -31.82
N LEU A 48 -4.75 -11.59 -31.07
CA LEU A 48 -4.58 -13.04 -31.16
C LEU A 48 -5.94 -13.71 -31.43
N PRO A 49 -6.40 -13.74 -32.69
CA PRO A 49 -7.75 -14.18 -33.05
C PRO A 49 -8.04 -15.67 -32.77
N PHE A 50 -7.01 -16.48 -32.50
CA PHE A 50 -7.18 -17.87 -32.06
C PHE A 50 -7.59 -18.00 -30.57
N LEU A 51 -7.55 -16.90 -29.80
CA LEU A 51 -7.99 -16.87 -28.40
C LEU A 51 -9.37 -16.19 -28.31
N PRO A 52 -10.46 -16.95 -28.07
CA PRO A 52 -11.79 -16.38 -27.96
C PRO A 52 -11.89 -15.39 -26.80
N LYS A 53 -12.64 -14.30 -27.00
CA LYS A 53 -12.90 -13.30 -25.95
C LYS A 53 -13.51 -13.91 -24.69
N SER A 54 -14.38 -14.91 -24.82
CA SER A 54 -14.99 -15.64 -23.68
C SER A 54 -13.93 -16.35 -22.83
N PHE A 55 -12.98 -17.04 -23.47
CA PHE A 55 -11.86 -17.69 -22.81
C PHE A 55 -10.96 -16.66 -22.11
N MET A 56 -10.59 -15.57 -22.80
CA MET A 56 -9.73 -14.55 -22.23
C MET A 56 -10.39 -13.76 -21.08
N THR A 57 -11.71 -13.61 -21.11
CA THR A 57 -12.49 -13.03 -20.01
C THR A 57 -12.38 -13.91 -18.77
N LEU A 58 -12.60 -15.22 -18.91
CA LEU A 58 -12.47 -16.17 -17.81
C LEU A 58 -11.03 -16.21 -17.28
N PHE A 59 -10.06 -16.28 -18.17
CA PHE A 59 -8.64 -16.29 -17.82
C PHE A 59 -8.26 -15.05 -17.00
N ALA A 60 -8.60 -13.84 -17.47
CA ALA A 60 -8.28 -12.61 -16.76
C ALA A 60 -9.01 -12.51 -15.40
N ALA A 61 -10.26 -12.95 -15.32
CA ALA A 61 -11.01 -12.98 -14.07
C ALA A 61 -10.38 -13.92 -13.04
N VAL A 62 -10.00 -15.15 -13.45
CA VAL A 62 -9.33 -16.13 -12.59
C VAL A 62 -7.94 -15.64 -12.19
N TRP A 63 -7.20 -15.04 -13.12
CA TRP A 63 -5.87 -14.48 -12.84
C TRP A 63 -5.93 -13.41 -11.75
N VAL A 64 -6.82 -12.41 -11.89
CA VAL A 64 -6.95 -11.34 -10.88
C VAL A 64 -7.48 -11.88 -9.56
N SER A 65 -8.43 -12.83 -9.59
CA SER A 65 -8.95 -13.45 -8.37
C SER A 65 -7.87 -14.22 -7.62
N THR A 66 -7.04 -14.99 -8.34
CA THR A 66 -5.93 -15.76 -7.75
C THR A 66 -4.84 -14.85 -7.20
N PHE A 67 -4.54 -13.75 -7.92
CA PHE A 67 -3.63 -12.72 -7.44
C PHE A 67 -4.16 -12.10 -6.13
N ALA A 68 -5.42 -11.69 -6.10
CA ALA A 68 -6.04 -11.11 -4.91
C ALA A 68 -6.04 -12.09 -3.71
N LEU A 69 -6.35 -13.37 -3.95
CA LEU A 69 -6.32 -14.40 -2.90
C LEU A 69 -4.90 -14.64 -2.37
N THR A 70 -3.88 -14.62 -3.24
CA THR A 70 -2.48 -14.78 -2.82
C THR A 70 -2.00 -13.60 -1.98
N THR A 71 -2.38 -12.38 -2.37
CA THR A 71 -2.10 -11.17 -1.58
C THR A 71 -2.84 -11.22 -0.24
N LEU A 72 -4.10 -11.64 -0.22
CA LEU A 72 -4.89 -11.78 1.00
C LEU A 72 -4.27 -12.80 1.97
N ASP A 73 -3.86 -13.97 1.47
CA ASP A 73 -3.17 -14.99 2.28
C ASP A 73 -1.86 -14.45 2.86
N THR A 74 -1.03 -13.84 2.00
CA THR A 74 0.28 -13.31 2.41
C THR A 74 0.12 -12.20 3.47
N THR A 75 -0.80 -11.26 3.25
CA THR A 75 -1.06 -10.15 4.18
C THR A 75 -1.65 -10.63 5.50
N ASN A 76 -2.58 -11.59 5.49
CA ASN A 76 -3.13 -12.16 6.71
C ASN A 76 -2.06 -12.91 7.53
N ARG A 77 -1.13 -13.59 6.84
CA ARG A 77 0.01 -14.25 7.47
C ARG A 77 1.00 -13.25 8.07
N LEU A 78 1.34 -12.18 7.36
CA LEU A 78 2.20 -11.12 7.86
C LEU A 78 1.55 -10.37 9.04
N GLY A 79 0.26 -10.07 8.94
CA GLY A 79 -0.50 -9.43 10.03
C GLY A 79 -0.51 -10.27 11.31
N ARG A 80 -0.60 -11.60 11.19
CA ARG A 80 -0.42 -12.50 12.32
C ARG A 80 0.96 -12.33 12.97
N TYR A 81 2.03 -12.31 12.17
CA TYR A 81 3.38 -12.14 12.71
C TYR A 81 3.55 -10.81 13.43
N LEU A 82 2.97 -9.72 12.89
CA LEU A 82 2.98 -8.42 13.55
C LEU A 82 2.26 -8.44 14.91
N ILE A 83 1.07 -9.08 15.01
CA ILE A 83 0.37 -9.22 16.30
C ILE A 83 1.23 -10.00 17.30
N GLN A 84 1.83 -11.10 16.85
CA GLN A 84 2.67 -11.95 17.70
C GLN A 84 3.90 -11.19 18.19
N GLU A 85 4.55 -10.40 17.32
CA GLU A 85 5.68 -9.54 17.68
C GLU A 85 5.27 -8.42 18.63
N MET A 86 4.15 -7.75 18.38
CA MET A 86 3.61 -6.70 19.27
C MET A 86 3.20 -7.25 20.64
N ALA A 87 2.87 -8.55 20.73
CA ALA A 87 2.55 -9.22 21.98
C ALA A 87 3.79 -9.67 22.77
N LEU A 88 4.98 -9.78 22.18
CA LEU A 88 6.21 -10.22 22.87
C LEU A 88 6.51 -9.46 24.18
N PRO A 89 6.37 -8.11 24.25
CA PRO A 89 6.59 -7.37 25.50
C PRO A 89 5.60 -7.72 26.62
N LEU A 90 4.46 -8.34 26.29
CA LEU A 90 3.44 -8.78 27.26
C LEU A 90 3.74 -10.15 27.86
N LYS A 91 4.73 -10.88 27.32
CA LYS A 91 5.09 -12.23 27.79
C LYS A 91 5.41 -12.27 29.28
N GLU A 92 6.12 -11.26 29.78
CA GLU A 92 6.51 -11.18 31.19
C GLU A 92 5.47 -10.45 32.06
N LYS A 93 4.73 -9.49 31.49
CA LYS A 93 3.76 -8.67 32.24
C LYS A 93 2.39 -9.31 32.37
N ASN A 94 1.92 -10.05 31.37
CA ASN A 94 0.61 -10.69 31.38
C ASN A 94 0.58 -11.95 30.48
N PRO A 95 1.00 -13.11 31.03
CA PRO A 95 1.15 -14.36 30.26
C PRO A 95 -0.15 -14.86 29.62
N SER A 96 -1.30 -14.58 30.25
CA SER A 96 -2.62 -15.00 29.73
C SER A 96 -3.01 -14.23 28.48
N VAL A 97 -2.74 -12.92 28.45
CA VAL A 97 -2.98 -12.07 27.27
C VAL A 97 -2.00 -12.41 26.16
N PHE A 98 -0.74 -12.69 26.50
CA PHE A 98 0.26 -13.18 25.54
C PHE A 98 -0.22 -14.46 24.84
N LYS A 99 -0.65 -15.49 25.59
CA LYS A 99 -1.16 -16.75 24.99
C LYS A 99 -2.36 -16.56 24.06
N PHE A 100 -3.20 -15.56 24.34
CA PHE A 100 -4.35 -15.24 23.48
C PHE A 100 -3.92 -14.67 22.13
N PHE A 101 -3.03 -13.67 22.12
CA PHE A 101 -2.53 -13.05 20.88
C PHE A 101 -1.45 -13.86 20.16
N GLU A 102 -0.75 -14.75 20.87
CA GLU A 102 0.20 -15.69 20.29
C GLU A 102 -0.51 -16.79 19.47
N ASN A 103 -1.76 -17.12 19.81
CA ASN A 103 -2.51 -18.15 19.11
C ASN A 103 -2.74 -17.79 17.63
N LYS A 104 -2.22 -18.64 16.74
CA LYS A 104 -2.28 -18.44 15.29
C LYS A 104 -3.69 -18.21 14.74
N TRP A 105 -4.70 -18.83 15.34
CA TRP A 105 -6.08 -18.72 14.89
C TRP A 105 -6.70 -17.40 15.31
N VAL A 106 -6.47 -16.99 16.56
CA VAL A 106 -6.97 -15.72 17.11
C VAL A 106 -6.37 -14.55 16.36
N ALA A 107 -5.04 -14.53 16.20
CA ALA A 107 -4.36 -13.46 15.48
C ALA A 107 -4.78 -13.38 14.01
N SER A 108 -4.91 -14.51 13.30
CA SER A 108 -5.39 -14.51 11.91
C SER A 108 -6.86 -14.11 11.77
N ILE A 109 -7.75 -14.53 12.68
CA ILE A 109 -9.16 -14.12 12.66
C ILE A 109 -9.28 -12.62 12.95
N LEU A 110 -8.49 -12.10 13.88
CA LEU A 110 -8.49 -10.68 14.22
C LEU A 110 -8.10 -9.82 13.01
N ILE A 111 -7.01 -10.17 12.32
CA ILE A 111 -6.58 -9.44 11.11
C ILE A 111 -7.63 -9.55 10.01
N ALA A 112 -8.14 -10.74 9.74
CA ALA A 112 -9.18 -10.93 8.73
C ALA A 112 -10.45 -10.13 9.05
N PHE A 113 -10.87 -10.10 10.31
CA PHE A 113 -12.04 -9.33 10.76
C PHE A 113 -11.84 -7.83 10.56
N ILE A 114 -10.70 -7.29 10.97
CA ILE A 114 -10.36 -5.87 10.77
C ILE A 114 -10.33 -5.54 9.26
N GLY A 115 -9.74 -6.41 8.44
CA GLY A 115 -9.68 -6.24 6.98
C GLY A 115 -11.05 -6.23 6.32
N ILE A 116 -11.93 -7.17 6.67
CA ILE A 116 -13.30 -7.25 6.14
C ILE A 116 -14.11 -6.03 6.60
N PHE A 117 -13.97 -5.63 7.86
CA PHE A 117 -14.65 -4.47 8.43
C PHE A 117 -14.28 -3.18 7.68
N LEU A 118 -12.97 -2.94 7.46
CA LEU A 118 -12.47 -1.80 6.69
C LEU A 118 -12.82 -1.86 5.20
N SER A 119 -12.95 -3.07 4.63
CA SER A 119 -13.39 -3.23 3.24
C SER A 119 -14.87 -2.86 3.08
N ARG A 120 -15.72 -3.26 4.03
CA ARG A 120 -17.17 -3.00 3.99
C ARG A 120 -17.54 -1.55 4.26
N SER A 121 -16.68 -0.80 4.93
CA SER A 121 -16.93 0.61 5.23
C SER A 121 -16.84 1.56 4.03
N GLY A 122 -16.47 1.05 2.85
CA GLY A 122 -16.28 1.87 1.65
C GLY A 122 -14.98 2.67 1.67
N GLY A 123 -14.11 2.41 2.65
CA GLY A 123 -12.85 3.12 2.85
C GLY A 123 -11.77 2.87 1.79
N TYR A 124 -11.99 1.99 0.81
CA TYR A 124 -10.96 1.59 -0.16
C TYR A 124 -10.36 2.79 -0.92
N THR A 125 -11.18 3.76 -1.32
CA THR A 125 -10.73 4.97 -2.05
C THR A 125 -9.79 5.86 -1.25
N VAL A 126 -9.69 5.65 0.06
CA VAL A 126 -8.98 6.50 1.03
C VAL A 126 -7.87 5.70 1.71
N LEU A 127 -8.14 4.45 2.10
CA LEU A 127 -7.10 3.52 2.53
C LEU A 127 -6.01 3.35 1.46
N TRP A 128 -6.37 3.37 0.18
CA TRP A 128 -5.42 3.17 -0.91
C TRP A 128 -4.39 4.31 -1.04
N PRO A 129 -4.78 5.60 -1.10
CA PRO A 129 -3.84 6.71 -0.98
C PRO A 129 -2.98 6.68 0.29
N ALA A 130 -3.56 6.39 1.46
CA ALA A 130 -2.82 6.29 2.71
C ALA A 130 -1.76 5.18 2.67
N PHE A 131 -2.11 4.01 2.13
CA PHE A 131 -1.19 2.89 1.92
C PHE A 131 -0.08 3.22 0.92
N SER A 132 -0.44 3.86 -0.21
CA SER A 132 0.54 4.32 -1.20
C SER A 132 1.53 5.30 -0.58
N GLY A 133 1.04 6.26 0.21
CA GLY A 133 1.87 7.22 0.95
C GLY A 133 2.82 6.52 1.94
N ALA A 134 2.32 5.54 2.70
CA ALA A 134 3.14 4.75 3.63
C ALA A 134 4.29 4.02 2.92
N ASN A 135 4.02 3.40 1.77
CA ASN A 135 5.03 2.67 1.00
C ASN A 135 6.09 3.61 0.41
N GLN A 136 5.67 4.77 -0.11
CA GLN A 136 6.60 5.76 -0.63
C GLN A 136 7.45 6.40 0.48
N LEU A 137 6.88 6.53 1.68
CA LEU A 137 7.59 7.01 2.86
C LEU A 137 8.70 6.05 3.28
N LEU A 138 8.39 4.75 3.37
CA LEU A 138 9.39 3.72 3.65
C LEU A 138 10.49 3.71 2.60
N ALA A 139 10.12 3.81 1.31
CA ALA A 139 11.09 3.90 0.21
C ALA A 139 12.02 5.11 0.38
N SER A 140 11.49 6.28 0.75
CA SER A 140 12.28 7.50 0.94
C SER A 140 13.31 7.33 2.07
N VAL A 141 12.93 6.73 3.20
CA VAL A 141 13.86 6.42 4.30
C VAL A 141 14.94 5.46 3.85
N VAL A 142 14.58 4.38 3.15
CA VAL A 142 15.57 3.40 2.70
C VAL A 142 16.58 4.08 1.79
N MET A 143 16.14 4.92 0.85
CA MET A 143 17.06 5.68 0.00
C MET A 143 17.95 6.66 0.79
N LEU A 144 17.42 7.33 1.82
CA LEU A 144 18.23 8.17 2.71
C LEU A 144 19.28 7.34 3.47
N THR A 145 18.91 6.15 3.94
CA THR A 145 19.84 5.22 4.59
C THR A 145 20.93 4.74 3.63
N VAL A 146 20.56 4.42 2.38
CA VAL A 146 21.50 4.07 1.32
C VAL A 146 22.41 5.26 0.99
N ALA A 147 21.91 6.50 1.01
CA ALA A 147 22.75 7.68 0.79
C ALA A 147 23.82 7.83 1.89
N VAL A 148 23.50 7.55 3.16
CA VAL A 148 24.50 7.50 4.25
C VAL A 148 25.52 6.40 4.00
N TRP A 149 25.09 5.23 3.56
CA TRP A 149 25.99 4.12 3.24
C TRP A 149 26.92 4.45 2.07
N VAL A 150 26.40 5.01 0.97
CA VAL A 150 27.19 5.45 -0.19
C VAL A 150 28.23 6.47 0.22
N LYS A 151 27.85 7.47 1.03
CA LYS A 151 28.79 8.48 1.56
C LYS A 151 29.96 7.87 2.34
N LYS A 152 29.72 6.79 3.09
CA LYS A 152 30.70 6.22 4.02
C LYS A 152 31.50 5.04 3.45
N LYS A 153 30.93 4.28 2.52
CA LYS A 153 31.50 2.99 2.06
C LYS A 153 31.75 2.93 0.55
N LEU A 154 31.18 3.85 -0.23
CA LEU A 154 31.29 3.87 -1.69
C LEU A 154 31.90 5.19 -2.17
N ASN A 155 32.05 5.32 -3.49
CA ASN A 155 32.56 6.52 -4.12
C ASN A 155 31.57 7.71 -3.92
N PRO A 156 32.04 8.83 -3.35
CA PRO A 156 31.22 10.02 -3.12
C PRO A 156 30.63 10.63 -4.40
N ALA A 157 31.16 10.31 -5.59
CA ALA A 157 30.59 10.74 -6.88
C ALA A 157 29.13 10.27 -7.07
N TYR A 158 28.75 9.11 -6.54
CA TYR A 158 27.38 8.58 -6.63
C TYR A 158 26.45 9.11 -5.54
N LEU A 159 26.96 9.88 -4.58
CA LEU A 159 26.17 10.36 -3.44
C LEU A 159 25.02 11.26 -3.90
N MET A 160 25.29 12.19 -4.80
CA MET A 160 24.27 13.11 -5.33
C MET A 160 23.18 12.35 -6.08
N SER A 161 23.54 11.30 -6.82
CA SER A 161 22.60 10.48 -7.60
C SER A 161 21.60 9.72 -6.73
N VAL A 162 21.95 9.43 -5.47
CA VAL A 162 21.04 8.77 -4.51
C VAL A 162 20.32 9.79 -3.62
N LEU A 163 21.04 10.81 -3.16
CA LEU A 163 20.51 11.80 -2.21
C LEU A 163 19.44 12.70 -2.83
N ILE A 164 19.62 13.15 -4.08
CA ILE A 164 18.67 14.06 -4.74
C ILE A 164 17.29 13.38 -4.91
N PRO A 165 17.19 12.16 -5.50
CA PRO A 165 15.91 11.45 -5.57
C PRO A 165 15.31 11.16 -4.19
N ALA A 166 16.15 10.81 -3.20
CA ALA A 166 15.69 10.50 -1.84
C ALA A 166 15.02 11.70 -1.16
N ILE A 167 15.64 12.89 -1.23
CA ILE A 167 15.11 14.11 -0.63
C ILE A 167 13.85 14.58 -1.37
N LEU A 168 13.86 14.54 -2.71
CA LEU A 168 12.69 14.91 -3.49
C LEU A 168 11.50 14.00 -3.20
N LEU A 169 11.71 12.68 -3.18
CA LEU A 169 10.67 11.71 -2.83
C LEU A 169 10.18 11.92 -1.40
N TRP A 170 11.09 12.13 -0.45
CA TRP A 170 10.72 12.39 0.93
C TRP A 170 9.85 13.66 1.06
N PHE A 171 10.25 14.75 0.40
CA PHE A 171 9.53 16.02 0.44
C PHE A 171 8.13 15.89 -0.16
N THR A 172 8.00 15.31 -1.35
CA THR A 172 6.70 15.15 -2.02
C THR A 172 5.75 14.26 -1.23
N VAL A 173 6.24 13.15 -0.68
CA VAL A 173 5.42 12.24 0.15
C VAL A 173 5.01 12.89 1.46
N THR A 174 5.92 13.63 2.11
CA THR A 174 5.61 14.33 3.36
C THR A 174 4.54 15.39 3.14
N CYS A 175 4.67 16.21 2.09
CA CYS A 175 3.65 17.18 1.71
C CYS A 175 2.31 16.51 1.36
N ALA A 176 2.34 15.39 0.63
CA ALA A 176 1.14 14.65 0.27
C ALA A 176 0.42 14.08 1.49
N LEU A 177 1.14 13.51 2.46
CA LEU A 177 0.56 12.97 3.70
C LEU A 177 0.01 14.08 4.60
N ILE A 178 0.70 15.23 4.72
CA ILE A 178 0.17 16.40 5.44
C ILE A 178 -1.13 16.88 4.80
N TRP A 179 -1.13 17.06 3.47
CA TRP A 179 -2.32 17.48 2.74
C TRP A 179 -3.46 16.48 2.91
N TYR A 180 -3.16 15.19 2.85
CA TYR A 180 -4.13 14.13 3.04
C TYR A 180 -4.76 14.17 4.45
N GLU A 181 -3.94 14.34 5.49
CA GLU A 181 -4.40 14.46 6.87
C GLU A 181 -5.26 15.71 7.09
N VAL A 182 -4.91 16.84 6.47
CA VAL A 182 -5.59 18.13 6.67
C VAL A 182 -6.84 18.27 5.79
N VAL A 183 -6.87 17.70 4.60
CA VAL A 183 -7.92 17.95 3.60
C VAL A 183 -8.84 16.75 3.42
N ILE A 184 -8.32 15.53 3.40
CA ILE A 184 -9.10 14.32 3.08
C ILE A 184 -9.73 13.71 4.34
N ILE A 185 -8.97 13.57 5.43
CA ILE A 185 -9.48 12.98 6.68
C ILE A 185 -10.68 13.75 7.24
N PRO A 186 -10.72 15.11 7.29
CA PRO A 186 -11.87 15.84 7.81
C PRO A 186 -13.17 15.65 7.02
N VAL A 187 -13.10 15.23 5.75
CA VAL A 187 -14.30 14.96 4.93
C VAL A 187 -15.14 13.83 5.54
N PHE A 188 -14.50 12.87 6.21
CA PHE A 188 -15.16 11.73 6.85
C PHE A 188 -16.00 12.11 8.07
N PHE A 189 -15.75 13.29 8.64
CA PHE A 189 -16.43 13.81 9.83
C PHE A 189 -17.50 14.86 9.49
N ARG A 190 -17.71 15.18 8.20
CA ARG A 190 -18.74 16.15 7.78
C ARG A 190 -20.15 15.65 8.03
N ASP A 191 -20.36 14.34 7.89
CA ASP A 191 -21.65 13.69 8.12
C ASP A 191 -21.50 12.62 9.19
N MET A 192 -21.65 13.05 10.45
CA MET A 192 -21.51 12.18 11.64
C MET A 192 -22.61 11.12 11.72
N THR A 193 -23.67 11.19 10.91
CA THR A 193 -24.71 10.16 10.85
C THR A 193 -24.21 8.88 10.16
N LYS A 194 -23.19 8.98 9.31
CA LYS A 194 -22.54 7.83 8.67
C LYS A 194 -21.44 7.28 9.57
N THR A 195 -21.83 6.61 10.65
CA THR A 195 -20.93 6.04 11.66
C THR A 195 -19.77 5.24 11.06
N MET A 196 -20.03 4.49 9.99
CA MET A 196 -19.03 3.66 9.32
C MET A 196 -17.95 4.48 8.57
N SER A 197 -18.33 5.65 8.05
CA SER A 197 -17.42 6.64 7.44
C SER A 197 -16.52 7.25 8.52
N VAL A 198 -17.11 7.66 9.65
CA VAL A 198 -16.39 8.24 10.79
C VAL A 198 -15.34 7.28 11.35
N ILE A 199 -15.68 5.99 11.53
CA ILE A 199 -14.75 4.97 12.01
C ILE A 199 -13.57 4.80 11.04
N THR A 200 -13.85 4.79 9.74
CA THR A 200 -12.82 4.66 8.70
C THR A 200 -11.89 5.86 8.68
N GLY A 201 -12.45 7.07 8.70
CA GLY A 201 -11.67 8.32 8.75
C GLY A 201 -10.79 8.39 10.00
N SER A 202 -11.32 7.97 11.15
CA SER A 202 -10.58 7.94 12.41
C SER A 202 -9.43 6.93 12.39
N LEU A 203 -9.67 5.70 11.91
CA LEU A 203 -8.65 4.66 11.82
C LEU A 203 -7.54 5.02 10.82
N VAL A 204 -7.93 5.45 9.61
CA VAL A 204 -6.96 5.83 8.57
C VAL A 204 -6.18 7.05 9.00
N GLY A 205 -6.85 8.08 9.54
CA GLY A 205 -6.21 9.29 10.07
C GLY A 205 -5.21 8.99 11.18
N LEU A 206 -5.55 8.10 12.11
CA LEU A 206 -4.62 7.69 13.18
C LEU A 206 -3.38 7.00 12.60
N ILE A 207 -3.56 6.11 11.61
CA ILE A 207 -2.44 5.43 10.95
C ILE A 207 -1.57 6.43 10.18
N THR A 208 -2.16 7.34 9.40
CA THR A 208 -1.41 8.34 8.62
C THR A 208 -0.69 9.33 9.51
N LEU A 209 -1.32 9.77 10.60
CA LEU A 209 -0.70 10.60 11.62
C LEU A 209 0.49 9.88 12.28
N PHE A 210 0.32 8.61 12.66
CA PHE A 210 1.40 7.82 13.23
C PHE A 210 2.59 7.68 12.27
N LEU A 211 2.33 7.41 10.98
CA LEU A 211 3.36 7.33 9.94
C LEU A 211 4.08 8.67 9.75
N LEU A 212 3.35 9.77 9.81
CA LEU A 212 3.89 11.13 9.69
C LEU A 212 4.77 11.49 10.90
N ILE A 213 4.39 11.09 12.11
CA ILE A 213 5.24 11.20 13.30
C ILE A 213 6.53 10.39 13.12
N LEU A 214 6.41 9.13 12.71
CA LEU A 214 7.55 8.25 12.49
C LEU A 214 8.52 8.83 11.44
N ASN A 215 7.99 9.40 10.36
CA ASN A 215 8.77 10.08 9.34
C ASN A 215 9.67 11.18 9.91
N PHE A 216 9.12 12.07 10.75
CA PHE A 216 9.89 13.15 11.36
C PHE A 216 10.96 12.62 12.32
N ILE A 217 10.66 11.57 13.08
CA ILE A 217 11.65 10.90 13.95
C ILE A 217 12.80 10.35 13.11
N MET A 218 12.50 9.68 12.01
CA MET A 218 13.49 9.03 11.15
C MET A 218 14.37 10.04 10.41
N ILE A 219 13.81 11.15 9.95
CA ILE A 219 14.57 12.27 9.37
C ILE A 219 15.46 12.93 10.41
N SER A 220 14.97 13.13 11.63
CA SER A 220 15.79 13.66 12.72
C SER A 220 16.97 12.73 13.01
N ALA A 221 16.74 11.41 13.04
CA ALA A 221 17.80 10.42 13.17
C ALA A 221 18.79 10.45 12.00
N PHE A 222 18.31 10.56 10.76
CA PHE A 222 19.15 10.72 9.56
C PHE A 222 20.03 11.98 9.64
N LEU A 223 19.45 13.13 9.99
CA LEU A 223 20.18 14.39 10.11
C LEU A 223 21.24 14.34 11.20
N LYS A 224 20.93 13.68 12.33
CA LYS A 224 21.90 13.46 13.41
C LYS A 224 23.09 12.61 12.92
N ASN A 225 22.82 11.49 12.25
CA ASN A 225 23.84 10.60 11.70
C ASN A 225 24.63 11.21 10.54
N TRP A 226 24.02 12.12 9.78
CA TRP A 226 24.67 12.83 8.69
C TRP A 226 25.67 13.87 9.20
N LYS A 227 25.33 14.56 10.29
CA LYS A 227 26.17 15.56 10.97
C LYS A 227 27.28 14.94 11.81
N SER A 228 27.04 13.79 12.44
CA SER A 228 28.01 13.18 13.36
C SER A 228 29.25 12.62 12.66
N GLY A 229 29.19 12.31 11.35
CA GLY A 229 30.30 11.67 10.61
C GLY A 229 30.60 10.22 11.06
N GLU A 230 30.44 9.92 12.34
CA GLU A 230 30.71 8.65 12.99
C GLU A 230 29.42 7.91 13.29
N VAL A 231 29.42 6.61 12.99
CA VAL A 231 28.58 5.64 13.70
C VAL A 231 29.56 4.86 14.55
N LYS A 232 29.46 4.98 15.87
CA LYS A 232 30.08 3.99 16.75
C LYS A 232 29.43 2.65 16.40
N ALA A 233 30.27 1.71 16.00
CA ALA A 233 29.92 0.33 15.67
C ALA A 233 29.18 -0.34 16.83
#